data_AF-A0A6G0RQS1-F1
#
_entry.id   AF-A0A6G0RQS1-F1
#
_cell.length_a   1.000
_cell.length_b   1.000
_cell.length_c   1.000
_cell.angle_alpha   90.00
_cell.angle_beta   90.00
_cell.angle_gamma   90.00
#
_symmetry.space_group_name_H-M   'P 1'
#
loop_
_entity.id
_entity.type
_entity.pdbx_description
1 polymer ?
#
loop_
_entity_poly.entity_id
_entity_poly.type
_entity_poly.pdbx_seq_one_letter_code
_entity_poly.pdbx_strand_id
1 'polypeptide(L)'
;MDWGANPKDLSALTDLPFPGSLRAMQSFLGSLNYYSKFIEDYAIYAAVLYELREVDFAAMSKPETRSRIQNLAAAVGDDIEETGESAEADLHWIRAQKSFSKLKEKVASTPILRHFRPELQPVVVVYANDWAISAALMQEHDDMFHPVMFASRTSKSNELNYGIVEKEVLALLRVLDLGHNLLVGREIKVLAHYSTLAWLFRSSGLQGRLGQWAALLSPWTLEIVKCTK
;
A
#
# COMPACT_ATOMS: atom_id res chain seq x y z
N MET A 1 12.60 12.15 30.79
CA MET A 1 11.16 12.47 30.75
C MET A 1 10.67 12.10 29.38
N ASP A 2 10.04 10.93 29.26
CA ASP A 2 9.49 10.41 28.01
C ASP A 2 8.32 11.27 27.54
N TRP A 3 8.51 12.01 26.45
CA TRP A 3 7.44 12.53 25.61
C TRP A 3 7.18 11.58 24.44
N GLY A 4 7.07 10.29 24.74
CA GLY A 4 6.51 9.32 23.80
C GLY A 4 5.01 9.57 23.74
N ALA A 5 4.51 10.06 22.60
CA ALA A 5 3.08 10.09 22.34
C ALA A 5 2.52 8.68 22.57
N ASN A 6 1.78 8.48 23.65
CA ASN A 6 1.12 7.22 23.93
C ASN A 6 0.13 6.98 22.79
N PRO A 7 0.36 5.99 21.89
CA PRO A 7 -0.61 5.71 20.84
C PRO A 7 -1.90 5.30 21.55
N LYS A 8 -2.98 6.06 21.34
CA LYS A 8 -4.30 5.71 21.90
C LYS A 8 -4.53 4.23 21.69
N ASP A 9 -4.87 3.52 22.77
CA ASP A 9 -5.07 2.08 22.79
C ASP A 9 -5.83 1.59 21.54
N LEU A 10 -5.08 1.04 20.58
CA LEU A 10 -5.59 0.62 19.27
C LEU A 10 -6.32 -0.72 19.37
N SER A 11 -6.37 -1.35 20.55
CA SER A 11 -7.07 -2.61 20.82
C SER A 11 -8.54 -2.56 20.40
N ALA A 12 -9.20 -1.42 20.61
CA ALA A 12 -10.58 -1.20 20.18
C ALA A 12 -10.79 -1.30 18.66
N LEU A 13 -9.74 -1.12 17.85
CA LEU A 13 -9.77 -1.27 16.39
C LEU A 13 -9.35 -2.69 15.94
N THR A 14 -8.51 -3.37 16.71
CA THR A 14 -7.99 -4.71 16.39
C THR A 14 -8.97 -5.83 16.72
N ASP A 15 -10.00 -5.57 17.52
CA ASP A 15 -11.01 -6.58 17.86
C ASP A 15 -12.31 -6.44 17.05
N LEU A 16 -12.41 -5.44 16.18
CA LEU A 16 -13.62 -5.20 15.40
C LEU A 16 -13.93 -6.36 14.44
N PRO A 17 -15.17 -6.89 14.44
CA PRO A 17 -15.57 -7.86 13.42
C PRO A 17 -15.60 -7.17 12.05
N PHE A 18 -15.57 -7.98 10.98
CA PHE A 18 -15.73 -7.44 9.64
C PHE A 18 -17.08 -6.68 9.54
N PRO A 19 -17.10 -5.44 9.01
CA PRO A 19 -18.32 -4.64 8.94
C PRO A 19 -19.45 -5.32 8.19
N GLY A 20 -20.67 -5.31 8.74
CA GLY A 20 -21.84 -5.93 8.11
C GLY A 20 -22.56 -5.04 7.08
N SER A 21 -22.10 -3.79 6.89
CA SER A 21 -22.71 -2.83 5.96
C SER A 21 -21.68 -1.84 5.44
N LEU A 22 -21.98 -1.19 4.31
CA LEU A 22 -21.11 -0.18 3.71
C LEU A 22 -20.87 1.00 4.66
N ARG A 23 -21.91 1.46 5.37
CA ARG A 23 -21.79 2.53 6.37
C ARG A 23 -20.82 2.16 7.50
N ALA A 24 -20.88 0.92 7.99
CA ALA A 24 -19.97 0.45 9.02
C ALA A 24 -18.53 0.34 8.48
N MET A 25 -18.35 -0.07 7.22
CA MET A 25 -17.05 -0.10 6.54
C MET A 25 -16.45 1.30 6.40
N GLN A 26 -17.24 2.28 5.94
CA GLN A 26 -16.80 3.68 5.84
C GLN A 26 -16.45 4.27 7.20
N SER A 27 -17.21 3.94 8.26
CA SER A 27 -16.89 4.34 9.63
C SER A 27 -15.56 3.76 10.11
N PHE A 28 -15.28 2.49 9.80
CA PHE A 28 -14.00 1.84 10.11
C PHE A 28 -12.84 2.55 9.40
N LEU A 29 -12.94 2.75 8.07
CA LEU A 29 -11.92 3.46 7.29
C LEU A 29 -11.71 4.90 7.78
N GLY A 30 -12.79 5.59 8.14
CA GLY A 30 -12.73 6.94 8.72
C GLY A 30 -11.98 6.97 10.06
N SER A 31 -12.16 5.96 10.92
CA SER A 31 -11.45 5.85 12.19
C SER A 31 -9.94 5.63 12.03
N LEU A 32 -9.53 5.03 10.91
CA LEU A 32 -8.12 4.77 10.58
C LEU A 32 -7.44 5.95 9.88
N ASN A 33 -8.18 6.98 9.47
CA ASN A 33 -7.62 8.06 8.66
C ASN A 33 -6.44 8.78 9.34
N TYR A 34 -6.50 8.99 10.66
CA TYR A 34 -5.38 9.55 11.42
C TYR A 34 -4.13 8.65 11.42
N TYR A 35 -4.34 7.33 11.46
CA TYR A 35 -3.29 6.32 11.54
C TYR A 35 -2.75 5.90 10.17
N SER A 36 -3.40 6.29 9.08
CA SER A 36 -3.00 5.96 7.70
C SER A 36 -1.53 6.24 7.39
N LYS A 37 -0.95 7.32 7.96
CA LYS A 37 0.46 7.70 7.81
C LYS A 37 1.46 6.81 8.58
N PHE A 38 0.96 5.95 9.46
CA PHE A 38 1.74 5.03 10.29
C PHE A 38 1.52 3.56 9.90
N ILE A 39 0.63 3.31 8.94
CA ILE A 39 0.27 1.98 8.48
C ILE A 39 0.89 1.79 7.09
N GLU A 40 1.84 0.86 7.01
CA GLU A 40 2.41 0.40 5.75
C GLU A 40 1.29 -0.09 4.81
N ASP A 41 1.34 0.36 3.56
CA ASP A 41 0.39 -0.01 2.51
C ASP A 41 -1.08 0.26 2.83
N TYR A 42 -1.37 1.21 3.73
CA TYR A 42 -2.74 1.57 4.11
C TYR A 42 -3.66 1.79 2.91
N ALA A 43 -3.26 2.66 1.97
CA ALA A 43 -4.12 2.99 0.83
C ALA A 43 -4.39 1.79 -0.08
N ILE A 44 -3.50 0.80 -0.13
CA ILE A 44 -3.65 -0.44 -0.91
C ILE A 44 -4.79 -1.26 -0.33
N TYR A 45 -4.72 -1.56 0.96
CA TYR A 45 -5.76 -2.34 1.62
C TYR A 45 -7.07 -1.55 1.72
N ALA A 46 -6.99 -0.24 1.97
CA ALA A 46 -8.17 0.62 2.06
C ALA A 46 -8.88 0.74 0.70
N ALA A 47 -8.17 0.75 -0.43
CA ALA A 47 -8.77 0.81 -1.75
C ALA A 47 -9.70 -0.39 -2.01
N VAL A 48 -9.25 -1.60 -1.68
CA VAL A 48 -10.08 -2.81 -1.78
C VAL A 48 -11.35 -2.68 -0.95
N LEU A 49 -11.28 -2.03 0.21
CA LEU A 49 -12.43 -1.81 1.08
C LEU A 49 -13.34 -0.65 0.60
N TYR A 50 -12.79 0.35 -0.10
CA TYR A 50 -13.55 1.44 -0.71
C TYR A 50 -14.36 0.99 -1.93
N GLU A 51 -13.94 -0.09 -2.60
CA GLU A 51 -14.68 -0.65 -3.75
C GLU A 51 -15.97 -1.37 -3.36
N LEU A 52 -16.11 -1.77 -2.10
CA LEU A 52 -17.32 -2.43 -1.64
C LEU A 52 -18.53 -1.50 -1.79
N ARG A 53 -19.61 -2.03 -2.38
CA ARG A 53 -20.89 -1.34 -2.58
C ARG A 53 -21.97 -2.02 -1.75
N GLU A 54 -23.10 -1.35 -1.57
CA GLU A 54 -24.28 -1.91 -0.85
C GLU A 54 -24.71 -3.27 -1.41
N VAL A 55 -24.60 -3.47 -2.73
CA VAL A 55 -24.92 -4.75 -3.39
C VAL A 55 -24.03 -5.90 -2.93
N ASP A 56 -22.77 -5.62 -2.61
CA ASP A 56 -21.79 -6.63 -2.20
C ASP A 56 -22.12 -7.13 -0.78
N PHE A 57 -22.51 -6.22 0.13
CA PHE A 57 -23.01 -6.57 1.47
C PHE A 57 -24.36 -7.30 1.42
N ALA A 58 -25.24 -6.95 0.48
CA ALA A 58 -26.52 -7.62 0.29
C ALA A 58 -26.36 -9.06 -0.21
N ALA A 59 -25.42 -9.31 -1.14
CA ALA A 59 -25.11 -10.66 -1.64
C ALA A 59 -24.59 -11.58 -0.52
N MET A 60 -23.76 -11.01 0.36
CA MET A 60 -23.15 -11.64 1.53
C MET A 60 -24.12 -12.07 2.63
N SER A 61 -25.26 -11.39 2.74
CA SER A 61 -26.29 -11.73 3.72
C SER A 61 -26.99 -13.07 3.41
N LYS A 62 -26.74 -13.65 2.22
CA LYS A 62 -27.28 -14.95 1.82
C LYS A 62 -26.41 -16.10 2.36
N PRO A 63 -27.01 -17.12 3.01
CA PRO A 63 -26.27 -18.22 3.64
C PRO A 63 -25.49 -19.11 2.65
N GLU A 64 -26.00 -19.24 1.42
CA GLU A 64 -25.36 -20.00 0.34
C GLU A 64 -24.04 -19.36 -0.12
N THR A 65 -24.02 -18.03 -0.25
CA THR A 65 -22.84 -17.24 -0.63
C THR A 65 -21.77 -17.30 0.45
N ARG A 66 -22.16 -17.20 1.72
CA ARG A 66 -21.23 -17.31 2.87
C ARG A 66 -20.49 -18.65 2.90
N SER A 67 -21.20 -19.74 2.64
CA SER A 67 -20.64 -21.09 2.64
C SER A 67 -19.68 -21.31 1.46
N ARG A 68 -20.00 -20.76 0.27
CA ARG A 68 -19.11 -20.79 -0.91
C ARG A 68 -17.80 -20.03 -0.68
N ILE A 69 -17.90 -18.80 -0.17
CA ILE A 69 -16.74 -17.94 0.11
C ILE A 69 -15.81 -18.56 1.15
N GLN A 70 -16.35 -19.17 2.21
CA GLN A 70 -15.54 -19.79 3.25
C GLN A 70 -14.74 -21.00 2.73
N ASN A 71 -15.32 -21.78 1.82
CA ASN A 71 -14.64 -22.88 1.14
C ASN A 71 -13.57 -22.38 0.15
N LEU A 72 -13.87 -21.32 -0.61
CA LEU A 72 -12.91 -20.70 -1.54
C LEU A 72 -11.73 -20.02 -0.81
N ALA A 73 -11.99 -19.33 0.30
CA ALA A 73 -10.95 -18.67 1.09
C ALA A 73 -9.93 -19.66 1.69
N ALA A 74 -10.35 -20.90 1.98
CA ALA A 74 -9.47 -21.98 2.41
C ALA A 74 -8.63 -22.59 1.28
N ALA A 75 -9.08 -22.45 0.02
CA ALA A 75 -8.41 -23.01 -1.16
C ALA A 75 -7.46 -22.02 -1.86
N VAL A 76 -7.70 -20.71 -1.77
CA VAL A 76 -6.88 -19.67 -2.42
C VAL A 76 -5.67 -19.32 -1.55
N GLY A 77 -4.53 -19.95 -1.86
CA GLY A 77 -3.19 -19.55 -1.40
C GLY A 77 -2.76 -18.17 -1.91
N ASP A 78 -1.53 -17.74 -1.59
CA ASP A 78 -1.03 -16.36 -1.79
C ASP A 78 -0.86 -15.89 -3.24
N ASP A 79 -1.05 -16.74 -4.25
CA ASP A 79 -0.87 -16.38 -5.66
C ASP A 79 -2.22 -16.24 -6.40
N ILE A 80 -2.36 -15.13 -7.13
CA ILE A 80 -3.59 -14.65 -7.77
C ILE A 80 -3.61 -15.13 -9.23
N GLU A 81 -4.50 -16.05 -9.58
CA GLU A 81 -4.94 -16.25 -10.97
C GLU A 81 -6.46 -16.12 -11.08
N GLU A 82 -6.90 -15.36 -12.07
CA GLU A 82 -8.28 -14.98 -12.34
C GLU A 82 -9.02 -16.04 -13.14
N THR A 83 -10.24 -16.42 -12.72
CA THR A 83 -11.22 -17.05 -13.63
C THR A 83 -12.67 -16.80 -13.18
N GLY A 84 -13.46 -16.13 -14.04
CA GLY A 84 -14.95 -16.18 -14.11
C GLY A 84 -15.77 -15.14 -13.31
N GLU A 85 -16.82 -14.56 -13.92
CA GLU A 85 -17.65 -13.45 -13.36
C GLU A 85 -18.38 -13.76 -12.04
N SER A 86 -18.89 -15.00 -11.82
CA SER A 86 -19.45 -15.39 -10.51
C SER A 86 -18.37 -15.65 -9.46
N ALA A 87 -17.17 -16.03 -9.90
CA ALA A 87 -16.02 -16.18 -9.03
C ALA A 87 -15.37 -14.82 -8.74
N GLU A 88 -15.53 -13.83 -9.61
CA GLU A 88 -15.00 -12.47 -9.44
C GLU A 88 -15.63 -11.76 -8.23
N ALA A 89 -16.94 -11.84 -8.05
CA ALA A 89 -17.62 -11.30 -6.86
C ALA A 89 -17.21 -12.04 -5.57
N ASP A 90 -17.10 -13.37 -5.62
CA ASP A 90 -16.63 -14.19 -4.50
C ASP A 90 -15.15 -13.87 -4.17
N LEU A 91 -14.30 -13.67 -5.18
CA LEU A 91 -12.89 -13.28 -5.07
C LEU A 91 -12.73 -11.85 -4.54
N HIS A 92 -13.55 -10.90 -5.00
CA HIS A 92 -13.58 -9.53 -4.50
C HIS A 92 -13.83 -9.53 -3.00
N TRP A 93 -14.81 -10.31 -2.54
CA TRP A 93 -15.11 -10.41 -1.12
C TRP A 93 -13.97 -11.04 -0.31
N ILE A 94 -13.35 -12.12 -0.82
CA ILE A 94 -12.18 -12.73 -0.19
C ILE A 94 -11.04 -11.73 -0.08
N ARG A 95 -10.77 -10.95 -1.13
CA ARG A 95 -9.77 -9.87 -1.14
C ARG A 95 -10.09 -8.81 -0.09
N ALA A 96 -11.35 -8.41 0.07
CA ALA A 96 -11.78 -7.46 1.09
C ALA A 96 -11.57 -8.01 2.51
N GLN A 97 -11.96 -9.26 2.78
CA GLN A 97 -11.76 -9.90 4.08
C GLN A 97 -10.27 -10.03 4.44
N LYS A 98 -9.43 -10.42 3.48
CA LYS A 98 -7.97 -10.48 3.63
C LYS A 98 -7.40 -9.07 3.91
N SER A 99 -7.82 -8.06 3.15
CA SER A 99 -7.35 -6.66 3.31
C SER A 99 -7.75 -6.09 4.67
N PHE A 100 -8.98 -6.32 5.12
CA PHE A 100 -9.45 -5.91 6.45
C PHE A 100 -8.63 -6.56 7.57
N SER A 101 -8.37 -7.87 7.46
CA SER A 101 -7.57 -8.61 8.44
C SER A 101 -6.12 -8.09 8.48
N LYS A 102 -5.53 -7.80 7.31
CA LYS A 102 -4.18 -7.26 7.20
C LYS A 102 -4.06 -5.84 7.75
N LEU A 103 -5.06 -4.98 7.51
CA LEU A 103 -5.12 -3.65 8.13
C LEU A 103 -5.17 -3.74 9.65
N LYS A 104 -6.00 -4.64 10.19
CA LYS A 104 -6.06 -4.85 11.65
C LYS A 104 -4.73 -5.33 12.22
N GLU A 105 -4.07 -6.28 11.55
CA GLU A 105 -2.74 -6.76 11.94
C GLU A 105 -1.70 -5.62 11.94
N LYS A 106 -1.69 -4.78 10.88
CA LYS A 106 -0.77 -3.64 10.74
C LYS A 106 -1.06 -2.52 11.74
N VAL A 107 -2.33 -2.31 12.09
CA VAL A 107 -2.74 -1.39 13.17
C VAL A 107 -2.33 -1.94 14.53
N ALA A 108 -2.44 -3.26 14.76
CA ALA A 108 -2.02 -3.89 16.01
C ALA A 108 -0.50 -3.84 16.20
N SER A 109 0.25 -4.05 15.12
CA SER A 109 1.71 -4.07 15.15
C SER A 109 2.37 -2.70 15.10
N THR A 110 1.55 -1.61 15.04
CA THR A 110 1.94 -0.21 14.78
C THR A 110 3.44 0.01 14.96
N PRO A 111 4.22 0.02 13.87
CA PRO A 111 5.65 0.15 13.99
C PRO A 111 5.95 1.54 14.56
N ILE A 112 6.77 1.58 15.61
CA ILE A 112 7.34 2.84 16.09
C ILE A 112 8.19 3.37 14.94
N LEU A 113 7.71 4.42 14.27
CA LEU A 113 8.51 5.10 13.26
C LEU A 113 9.81 5.56 13.92
N ARG A 114 10.94 5.15 13.35
CA ARG A 114 12.25 5.51 13.87
C ARG A 114 12.66 6.86 13.31
N HIS A 115 13.38 7.64 14.12
CA HIS A 115 13.91 8.91 13.66
C HIS A 115 14.92 8.68 12.52
N PHE A 116 14.84 9.54 11.50
CA PHE A 116 15.76 9.48 10.37
C PHE A 116 17.18 9.80 10.82
N ARG A 117 18.14 8.95 10.46
CA ARG A 117 19.57 9.20 10.70
C ARG A 117 20.27 9.59 9.40
N PRO A 118 20.85 10.80 9.30
CA PRO A 118 21.58 11.26 8.11
C PRO A 118 22.71 10.33 7.63
N GLU A 119 23.24 9.49 8.49
CA GLU A 119 24.41 8.66 8.19
C GLU A 119 24.03 7.32 7.52
N LEU A 120 22.75 6.93 7.59
CA LEU A 120 22.26 5.66 7.07
C LEU A 120 21.63 5.84 5.70
N GLN A 121 21.82 4.86 4.81
CA GLN A 121 21.23 4.88 3.48
C GLN A 121 19.69 4.81 3.57
N PRO A 122 18.96 5.76 2.96
CA PRO A 122 17.52 5.64 2.82
C PRO A 122 17.15 4.52 1.84
N VAL A 123 16.23 3.67 2.27
CA VAL A 123 15.63 2.63 1.43
C VAL A 123 14.16 2.96 1.24
N VAL A 124 13.75 3.15 -0.01
CA VAL A 124 12.36 3.38 -0.40
C VAL A 124 11.80 2.09 -0.96
N VAL A 125 10.75 1.57 -0.34
CA VAL A 125 9.96 0.47 -0.90
C VAL A 125 8.75 1.06 -1.58
N VAL A 126 8.49 0.70 -2.84
CA VAL A 126 7.31 1.14 -3.57
C VAL A 126 6.38 -0.02 -3.87
N TYR A 127 5.09 0.26 -3.81
CA TYR A 127 4.03 -0.66 -4.15
C TYR A 127 2.89 0.10 -4.82
N ALA A 128 2.23 -0.57 -5.77
CA ALA A 128 1.03 -0.05 -6.41
C ALA A 128 0.05 -1.19 -6.70
N ASN A 129 -1.23 -0.84 -6.80
CA ASN A 129 -2.26 -1.68 -7.38
C ASN A 129 -3.12 -0.83 -8.33
N ASP A 130 -4.27 -1.35 -8.78
CA ASP A 130 -5.10 -0.63 -9.74
C ASP A 130 -5.68 0.68 -9.22
N TRP A 131 -5.82 0.84 -7.91
CA TRP A 131 -6.59 1.91 -7.29
C TRP A 131 -5.80 2.78 -6.33
N ALA A 132 -4.59 2.38 -5.94
CA ALA A 132 -3.78 3.06 -4.95
C ALA A 132 -2.29 2.86 -5.18
N ILE A 133 -1.54 3.80 -4.62
CA ILE A 133 -0.09 3.80 -4.59
C ILE A 133 0.36 3.89 -3.13
N SER A 134 1.47 3.23 -2.83
CA SER A 134 2.08 3.22 -1.52
C SER A 134 3.59 3.19 -1.62
N ALA A 135 4.24 3.90 -0.71
CA ALA A 135 5.67 3.87 -0.56
C ALA A 135 6.03 3.95 0.92
N ALA A 136 7.09 3.26 1.31
CA ALA A 136 7.66 3.30 2.64
C ALA A 136 9.10 3.79 2.55
N LEU A 137 9.44 4.83 3.29
CA LEU A 137 10.82 5.20 3.56
C LEU A 137 11.28 4.45 4.81
N MET A 138 12.33 3.66 4.65
CA MET A 138 12.94 2.83 5.68
C MET A 138 14.45 3.13 5.77
N GLN A 139 15.03 2.76 6.91
CA GLN A 139 16.47 2.74 7.11
C GLN A 139 16.85 1.46 7.84
N GLU A 140 18.02 0.90 7.51
CA GLU A 140 18.58 -0.23 8.23
C GLU A 140 19.29 0.27 9.49
N HIS A 141 18.74 -0.03 10.66
CA HIS A 141 19.38 0.24 11.96
C HIS A 141 19.61 -1.11 12.64
N ASP A 142 20.82 -1.33 13.14
CA ASP A 142 21.15 -2.51 13.95
C ASP A 142 20.75 -3.83 13.23
N ASP A 143 21.08 -3.92 11.94
CA ASP A 143 20.76 -5.04 11.01
C ASP A 143 19.25 -5.30 10.77
N MET A 144 18.39 -4.32 11.08
CA MET A 144 16.95 -4.42 10.86
C MET A 144 16.39 -3.17 10.16
N PHE A 145 15.49 -3.37 9.19
CA PHE A 145 14.80 -2.26 8.55
C PHE A 145 13.74 -1.65 9.46
N HIS A 146 13.89 -0.36 9.74
CA HIS A 146 12.92 0.44 10.48
C HIS A 146 12.25 1.47 9.57
N PRO A 147 10.91 1.54 9.57
CA PRO A 147 10.21 2.58 8.84
C PRO A 147 10.43 3.94 9.48
N VAL A 148 10.67 4.95 8.64
CA VAL A 148 10.80 6.36 8.99
C VAL A 148 9.54 7.11 8.59
N MET A 149 8.95 6.79 7.43
CA MET A 149 7.76 7.44 6.90
C MET A 149 7.00 6.49 5.98
N PHE A 150 5.67 6.53 6.02
CA PHE A 150 4.82 5.92 5.00
C PHE A 150 4.11 6.99 4.17
N ALA A 151 4.01 6.71 2.89
CA ALA A 151 3.45 7.59 1.87
C ALA A 151 2.48 6.79 1.01
N SER A 152 1.21 6.74 1.40
CA SER A 152 0.18 6.05 0.64
C SER A 152 -0.99 6.98 0.28
N ARG A 153 -1.59 6.76 -0.87
CA ARG A 153 -2.82 7.46 -1.30
C ARG A 153 -3.57 6.65 -2.35
N THR A 154 -4.87 6.89 -2.45
CA THR A 154 -5.65 6.43 -3.60
C THR A 154 -5.22 7.16 -4.87
N SER A 155 -5.31 6.44 -5.99
CA SER A 155 -5.03 6.96 -7.33
C SER A 155 -6.10 7.97 -7.73
N LYS A 156 -5.69 9.04 -8.40
CA LYS A 156 -6.61 10.04 -8.95
C LYS A 156 -7.33 9.48 -10.18
N SER A 157 -8.46 10.08 -10.55
CA SER A 157 -9.25 9.64 -11.72
C SER A 157 -8.43 9.53 -13.02
N ASN A 158 -7.47 10.44 -13.24
CA ASN A 158 -6.58 10.41 -14.40
C ASN A 158 -5.45 9.36 -14.29
N GLU A 159 -5.14 8.87 -13.10
CA GLU A 159 -4.10 7.88 -12.81
C GLU A 159 -4.64 6.43 -12.80
N LEU A 160 -5.96 6.25 -12.74
CA LEU A 160 -6.58 4.90 -12.73
C LEU A 160 -6.21 4.08 -13.96
N ASN A 161 -6.15 4.72 -15.12
CA ASN A 161 -5.82 4.08 -16.40
C ASN A 161 -4.30 3.89 -16.62
N TYR A 162 -3.48 4.21 -15.62
CA TYR A 162 -2.03 4.05 -15.75
C TYR A 162 -1.65 2.59 -15.57
N GLY A 163 -0.60 2.15 -16.26
CA GLY A 163 -0.03 0.83 -16.05
C GLY A 163 0.58 0.69 -14.65
N ILE A 164 0.73 -0.54 -14.16
CA ILE A 164 1.27 -0.80 -12.81
C ILE A 164 2.65 -0.16 -12.59
N VAL A 165 3.51 -0.16 -13.60
CA VAL A 165 4.85 0.46 -13.56
C VAL A 165 4.76 1.97 -13.43
N GLU A 166 3.83 2.59 -14.17
CA GLU A 166 3.57 4.03 -14.06
C GLU A 166 3.10 4.40 -12.65
N LYS A 167 2.28 3.54 -12.03
CA LYS A 167 1.80 3.73 -10.66
C LYS A 167 2.91 3.55 -9.62
N GLU A 168 3.86 2.63 -9.81
CA GLU A 168 5.06 2.55 -8.96
C GLU A 168 5.92 3.83 -9.06
N VAL A 169 6.05 4.42 -10.24
CA VAL A 169 6.73 5.72 -10.41
C VAL A 169 6.00 6.82 -9.64
N LEU A 170 4.67 6.85 -9.67
CA LEU A 170 3.88 7.79 -8.87
C LEU A 170 4.08 7.58 -7.37
N ALA A 171 4.20 6.34 -6.92
CA ALA A 171 4.50 6.01 -5.52
C ALA A 171 5.87 6.55 -5.10
N LEU A 172 6.89 6.35 -5.94
CA LEU A 172 8.24 6.88 -5.73
C LEU A 172 8.23 8.42 -5.68
N LEU A 173 7.63 9.07 -6.67
CA LEU A 173 7.53 10.53 -6.70
C LEU A 173 6.83 11.07 -5.45
N ARG A 174 5.83 10.35 -4.93
CA ARG A 174 5.09 10.76 -3.74
C ARG A 174 5.97 10.75 -2.48
N VAL A 175 6.76 9.70 -2.26
CA VAL A 175 7.64 9.64 -1.09
C VAL A 175 8.82 10.60 -1.21
N LEU A 176 9.33 10.84 -2.42
CA LEU A 176 10.36 11.85 -2.67
C LEU A 176 9.86 13.27 -2.37
N ASP A 177 8.62 13.59 -2.75
CA ASP A 177 7.98 14.88 -2.45
C ASP A 177 7.76 15.08 -0.94
N LEU A 178 7.17 14.09 -0.26
CA LEU A 178 6.92 14.16 1.20
C LEU A 178 8.22 14.11 2.03
N GLY A 179 9.19 13.33 1.57
CA GLY A 179 10.48 13.11 2.22
C GLY A 179 11.59 14.01 1.69
N HIS A 180 11.28 15.07 0.94
CA HIS A 180 12.29 15.86 0.21
C HIS A 180 13.46 16.29 1.10
N ASN A 181 13.18 16.86 2.27
CA ASN A 181 14.20 17.32 3.21
C ASN A 181 15.07 16.20 3.79
N LEU A 182 14.56 14.97 3.82
CA LEU A 182 15.29 13.80 4.30
C LEU A 182 16.17 13.19 3.20
N LEU A 183 15.71 13.26 1.95
CA LEU A 183 16.25 12.48 0.83
C LEU A 183 17.11 13.29 -0.15
N VAL A 184 16.95 14.61 -0.20
CA VAL A 184 17.67 15.46 -1.16
C VAL A 184 19.18 15.35 -0.99
N GLY A 185 19.89 15.18 -2.11
CA GLY A 185 21.36 15.07 -2.14
C GLY A 185 21.92 13.74 -1.64
N ARG A 186 21.07 12.72 -1.42
CA ARG A 186 21.47 11.39 -0.95
C ARG A 186 21.30 10.34 -2.02
N GLU A 187 22.07 9.26 -1.89
CA GLU A 187 21.83 8.03 -2.62
C GLU A 187 20.67 7.25 -1.98
N ILE A 188 19.66 6.94 -2.78
CA ILE A 188 18.42 6.31 -2.33
C ILE A 188 18.30 4.95 -3.00
N LYS A 189 18.21 3.90 -2.19
CA LYS A 189 17.92 2.56 -2.69
C LYS A 189 16.42 2.41 -2.86
N VAL A 190 15.95 2.09 -4.06
CA VAL A 190 14.53 1.91 -4.37
C VAL A 190 14.26 0.44 -4.60
N LEU A 191 13.45 -0.17 -3.75
CA LEU A 191 12.94 -1.52 -3.89
C LEU A 191 11.58 -1.46 -4.59
N ALA A 192 11.51 -1.96 -5.82
CA ALA A 192 10.28 -2.06 -6.60
C ALA A 192 9.91 -3.52 -6.85
N HIS A 193 8.62 -3.81 -6.91
CA HIS A 193 8.13 -5.17 -7.17
C HIS A 193 8.40 -5.57 -8.64
N TYR A 194 8.26 -4.61 -9.55
CA TYR A 194 8.52 -4.83 -10.97
C TYR A 194 9.89 -4.27 -11.39
N SER A 195 10.73 -5.11 -12.02
CA SER A 195 12.04 -4.72 -12.56
C SER A 195 11.96 -3.68 -13.69
N THR A 196 10.75 -3.40 -14.20
CA THR A 196 10.52 -2.45 -15.29
C THR A 196 10.83 -1.02 -14.85
N LEU A 197 10.76 -0.71 -13.54
CA LEU A 197 11.25 0.57 -13.02
C LEU A 197 12.74 0.73 -13.35
N ALA A 198 13.57 -0.27 -13.08
CA ALA A 198 15.00 -0.23 -13.41
C ALA A 198 15.26 -0.13 -14.93
N TRP A 199 14.39 -0.73 -15.75
CA TRP A 199 14.46 -0.61 -17.21
C TRP A 199 14.16 0.81 -17.69
N LEU A 200 13.15 1.47 -17.11
CA LEU A 200 12.76 2.83 -17.46
C LEU A 200 13.93 3.81 -17.33
N PHE A 201 14.75 3.69 -16.29
CA PHE A 201 15.92 4.55 -16.09
C PHE A 201 17.13 4.22 -16.98
N ARG A 202 17.20 3.00 -17.54
CA ARG A 202 18.28 2.60 -18.47
C ARG A 202 17.93 2.83 -19.94
N SER A 203 16.67 3.14 -20.23
CA SER A 203 16.16 3.29 -21.59
C SER A 203 16.42 4.71 -22.12
N SER A 204 17.19 4.83 -23.20
CA SER A 204 17.32 6.08 -23.93
C SER A 204 16.11 6.31 -24.84
N GLY A 205 15.62 7.56 -24.93
CA GLY A 205 14.54 7.94 -25.85
C GLY A 205 13.11 7.77 -25.33
N LEU A 206 12.87 7.90 -24.02
CA LEU A 206 11.52 7.92 -23.46
C LEU A 206 10.72 9.13 -23.99
N GLN A 207 9.57 8.88 -24.60
CA GLN A 207 8.64 9.90 -25.08
C GLN A 207 7.38 9.97 -24.20
N GLY A 208 6.68 11.11 -24.24
CA GLY A 208 5.44 11.30 -23.48
C GLY A 208 5.64 11.37 -21.96
N ARG A 209 4.73 10.74 -21.19
CA ARG A 209 4.73 10.79 -19.72
C ARG A 209 5.99 10.21 -19.08
N LEU A 210 6.52 9.12 -19.65
CA LEU A 210 7.72 8.47 -19.12
C LEU A 210 8.95 9.39 -19.21
N GLY A 211 9.06 10.19 -20.28
CA GLY A 211 10.11 11.19 -20.42
C GLY A 211 9.98 12.33 -19.39
N GLN A 212 8.75 12.77 -19.10
CA GLN A 212 8.51 13.77 -18.05
C GLN A 212 8.90 13.24 -16.67
N TRP A 213 8.57 11.99 -16.35
CA TRP A 213 8.94 11.39 -15.08
C TRP A 213 10.44 11.12 -14.96
N ALA A 214 11.10 10.70 -16.04
CA ALA A 214 12.56 10.60 -16.07
C ALA A 214 13.22 11.96 -15.77
N ALA A 215 12.68 13.05 -16.31
CA ALA A 215 13.17 14.40 -16.00
C ALA A 215 12.94 14.78 -14.52
N LEU A 216 11.76 14.46 -13.95
CA LEU A 216 11.46 14.72 -12.53
C LEU A 216 12.34 13.90 -11.58
N LEU A 217 12.73 12.69 -11.99
CA LEU A 217 13.54 11.79 -11.20
C LEU A 217 15.05 12.01 -11.42
N SER A 218 15.44 12.73 -12.48
CA SER A 218 16.85 13.01 -12.81
C SER A 218 17.68 13.71 -11.73
N PRO A 219 17.12 14.60 -10.87
CA PRO A 219 17.90 15.23 -9.80
C PRO A 219 18.25 14.27 -8.65
N TRP A 220 17.63 13.09 -8.60
CA TRP A 220 17.76 12.14 -7.51
C TRP A 220 18.77 11.04 -7.86
N THR A 221 19.63 10.69 -6.91
CA THR A 221 20.55 9.56 -7.05
C THR A 221 19.86 8.29 -6.61
N LEU A 222 19.30 7.54 -7.57
CA LEU A 222 18.45 6.37 -7.32
C LEU A 222 19.13 5.07 -7.73
N GLU A 223 19.25 4.13 -6.78
CA GLU A 223 19.67 2.74 -7.03
C GLU A 223 18.42 1.85 -7.03
N ILE A 224 17.95 1.44 -8.22
CA ILE A 224 16.72 0.65 -8.33
C ILE A 224 17.04 -0.84 -8.33
N VAL A 225 16.49 -1.53 -7.33
CA VAL A 225 16.64 -2.95 -7.11
C VAL A 225 15.26 -3.61 -7.18
N LYS A 226 15.17 -4.73 -7.93
CA LYS A 226 13.95 -5.55 -7.94
C LYS A 226 13.87 -6.30 -6.62
N CYS A 227 12.72 -6.26 -5.94
CA CYS A 227 12.42 -7.22 -4.87
C CYS A 227 12.39 -8.64 -5.48
N THR A 228 13.41 -9.45 -5.21
CA THR A 228 13.35 -10.89 -5.42
C THR A 228 12.68 -11.52 -4.21
N LYS A 229 11.54 -12.19 -4.43
CA LYS A 229 10.90 -13.09 -3.44
C LYS A 229 11.90 -14.13 -2.95
#